data_AF-A0A673KWI0-F1
#
_entry.id   AF-A0A673KWI0-F1
#
_cell.length_a   1.000
_cell.length_b   1.000
_cell.length_c   1.000
_cell.angle_alpha   90.00
_cell.angle_beta   90.00
_cell.angle_gamma   90.00
#
_symmetry.space_group_name_H-M   'P 1'
#
loop_
_entity.id
_entity.type
_entity.pdbx_description
1 polymer ?
#
loop_
_entity_poly.entity_id
_entity_poly.type
_entity_poly.pdbx_seq_one_letter_code
_entity_poly.pdbx_strand_id
1 'polypeptide(L)'
;VKNTLNPVWQLFTIPVRALCNGDYDRTIKVEVYDWDRDGSHDFIGEFTTSYRELARGQSQFNIYEVVNPKKKMKKKKYVNSGTVTLLSFSVESESTFLDYIKGGNFLFAVKFSGNPSQSTSLHYMNPYQMNAYALALKAVGEIIQDYDTLLLYYYFELDF
;
A
#
# COMPACT_ATOMS: atom_id res chain seq x y z
N VAL A 1 8.49 -14.30 -20.90
CA VAL A 1 9.31 -15.53 -20.87
C VAL A 1 9.51 -15.97 -22.31
N LYS A 2 10.74 -16.27 -22.77
CA LYS A 2 10.98 -16.60 -24.20
C LYS A 2 10.96 -18.11 -24.42
N ASN A 3 10.25 -18.56 -25.46
CA ASN A 3 10.32 -19.90 -26.07
C ASN A 3 10.23 -21.10 -25.10
N THR A 4 9.18 -21.18 -24.28
CA THR A 4 8.92 -22.38 -23.46
C THR A 4 7.43 -22.67 -23.34
N LEU A 5 7.09 -23.95 -23.40
CA LEU A 5 5.73 -24.46 -23.13
C LEU A 5 5.43 -24.56 -21.62
N ASN A 6 6.46 -24.42 -20.78
CA ASN A 6 6.36 -24.40 -19.32
C ASN A 6 7.03 -23.11 -18.80
N PRO A 7 6.40 -21.95 -18.97
CA PRO A 7 6.96 -20.70 -18.50
C PRO A 7 6.95 -20.64 -16.97
N VAL A 8 8.08 -20.26 -16.39
CA VAL A 8 8.17 -19.86 -14.99
C VAL A 8 8.32 -18.34 -14.98
N TRP A 9 7.30 -17.65 -14.47
CA TRP A 9 7.34 -16.19 -14.32
C TRP A 9 8.19 -15.80 -13.10
N GLN A 10 8.87 -14.66 -13.20
CA GLN A 10 9.55 -14.08 -12.06
C GLN A 10 8.54 -13.63 -11.00
N LEU A 11 8.95 -13.65 -9.74
CA LEU A 11 8.17 -13.11 -8.64
C LEU A 11 7.88 -11.63 -8.89
N PHE A 12 6.66 -11.23 -8.58
CA PHE A 12 6.22 -9.85 -8.68
C PHE A 12 5.36 -9.51 -7.45
N THR A 13 5.32 -8.22 -7.12
CA THR A 13 4.56 -7.70 -5.98
C THR A 13 3.44 -6.82 -6.48
N ILE A 14 2.21 -7.05 -6.00
CA ILE A 14 1.05 -6.22 -6.30
C ILE A 14 0.44 -5.73 -4.99
N PRO A 15 0.21 -4.42 -4.83
CA PRO A 15 -0.53 -3.91 -3.68
C PRO A 15 -1.93 -4.53 -3.59
N VAL A 16 -2.32 -5.02 -2.42
CA VAL A 16 -3.65 -5.63 -2.18
C VAL A 16 -4.79 -4.70 -2.58
N ARG A 17 -4.62 -3.38 -2.38
CA ARG A 17 -5.58 -2.37 -2.83
C ARG A 17 -5.78 -2.39 -4.34
N ALA A 18 -4.70 -2.53 -5.12
CA ALA A 18 -4.79 -2.63 -6.58
C ALA A 18 -5.35 -3.98 -7.02
N LEU A 19 -5.03 -5.06 -6.30
CA LEU A 19 -5.45 -6.41 -6.64
C LEU A 19 -6.96 -6.63 -6.40
N CYS A 20 -7.47 -6.19 -5.24
CA CYS A 20 -8.83 -6.52 -4.84
C CYS A 20 -9.58 -5.39 -4.08
N ASN A 21 -8.99 -4.20 -3.94
CA ASN A 21 -9.57 -3.05 -3.22
C ASN A 21 -10.00 -3.36 -1.77
N GLY A 22 -9.32 -4.30 -1.11
CA GLY A 22 -9.63 -4.71 0.27
C GLY A 22 -10.71 -5.79 0.39
N ASP A 23 -11.36 -6.18 -0.71
CA ASP A 23 -12.28 -7.32 -0.73
C ASP A 23 -11.51 -8.60 -1.09
N TYR A 24 -11.22 -9.44 -0.10
CA TYR A 24 -10.46 -10.67 -0.28
C TYR A 24 -11.21 -11.77 -1.05
N ASP A 25 -12.53 -11.64 -1.20
CA ASP A 25 -13.38 -12.58 -1.94
C ASP A 25 -13.62 -12.13 -3.38
N ARG A 26 -13.16 -10.92 -3.75
CA ARG A 26 -13.28 -10.40 -5.10
C ARG A 26 -12.61 -11.31 -6.12
N THR A 27 -13.35 -11.65 -7.16
CA THR A 27 -12.82 -12.44 -8.29
C THR A 27 -11.75 -11.65 -9.05
N ILE A 28 -10.58 -12.25 -9.14
CA ILE A 28 -9.43 -11.80 -9.92
C ILE A 28 -9.41 -12.62 -11.20
N LYS A 29 -9.40 -11.94 -12.35
CA LYS A 29 -9.26 -12.59 -13.66
C LYS A 29 -7.83 -12.50 -14.14
N VAL A 30 -7.25 -13.64 -14.49
CA VAL A 30 -5.90 -13.73 -15.04
C VAL A 30 -6.01 -14.13 -16.50
N GLU A 31 -5.39 -13.34 -17.36
CA GLU A 31 -5.36 -13.57 -18.79
C GLU A 31 -3.93 -13.89 -19.22
N VAL A 32 -3.78 -14.93 -20.03
CA VAL A 32 -2.49 -15.38 -20.54
C VAL A 32 -2.43 -15.11 -22.03
N TYR A 33 -1.38 -14.41 -22.45
CA TYR A 33 -1.12 -14.04 -23.84
C TYR A 33 0.23 -14.59 -24.29
N ASP A 34 0.29 -15.00 -25.56
CA ASP A 34 1.55 -15.20 -26.26
C ASP A 34 2.06 -13.85 -26.75
N TRP A 35 3.34 -13.58 -26.53
CA TRP A 35 3.91 -12.27 -26.85
C TRP A 35 4.54 -12.30 -28.24
N ASP A 36 3.89 -11.64 -29.19
CA ASP A 36 4.44 -11.40 -30.53
C ASP A 36 5.13 -10.04 -30.68
N ARG A 37 6.23 -10.01 -31.45
CA ARG A 37 7.06 -8.81 -31.65
C ARG A 37 6.35 -7.70 -32.42
N ASP A 38 5.35 -8.05 -33.22
CA ASP A 38 4.54 -7.14 -34.04
C ASP A 38 3.37 -6.52 -33.26
N GLY A 39 3.20 -6.86 -31.98
CA GLY A 39 2.12 -6.38 -31.11
C GLY A 39 0.81 -7.16 -31.26
N SER A 40 0.75 -8.16 -32.15
CA SER A 40 -0.43 -8.99 -32.35
C SER A 40 -0.53 -10.15 -31.36
N HIS A 41 -0.38 -9.84 -30.06
CA HIS A 41 -0.33 -10.84 -28.99
C HIS A 41 -1.51 -11.81 -29.01
N ASP A 42 -1.21 -13.10 -29.19
CA ASP A 42 -2.22 -14.14 -29.28
C ASP A 42 -2.79 -14.51 -27.90
N PHE A 43 -4.12 -14.46 -27.77
CA PHE A 43 -4.77 -14.84 -26.52
C PHE A 43 -4.74 -16.37 -26.32
N ILE A 44 -4.04 -16.83 -25.29
CA ILE A 44 -3.90 -18.26 -24.95
C ILE A 44 -5.14 -18.73 -24.19
N GLY A 45 -5.59 -17.97 -23.20
CA GLY A 45 -6.80 -18.22 -22.42
C GLY A 45 -6.83 -17.43 -21.12
N GLU A 46 -7.88 -17.63 -20.33
CA GLU A 46 -8.11 -16.97 -19.06
C GLU A 46 -8.53 -17.97 -17.98
N PHE A 47 -8.33 -17.59 -16.73
CA PHE A 47 -8.90 -18.23 -15.56
C PHE A 47 -9.24 -17.19 -14.50
N THR A 48 -10.06 -17.59 -13.54
CA THR A 48 -10.44 -16.74 -12.40
C THR A 48 -9.96 -17.35 -11.10
N THR A 49 -9.56 -16.50 -10.16
CA THR A 49 -9.21 -16.88 -8.79
C THR A 49 -9.62 -15.76 -7.82
N SER A 50 -9.28 -15.86 -6.54
CA SER A 50 -9.46 -14.80 -5.55
C SER A 50 -8.22 -14.71 -4.66
N TYR A 51 -8.07 -13.58 -3.95
CA TYR A 51 -7.01 -13.45 -2.96
C TYR A 51 -7.08 -14.57 -1.91
N ARG A 52 -8.30 -14.92 -1.46
CA ARG A 52 -8.50 -16.01 -0.50
C ARG A 52 -8.02 -17.37 -1.00
N GLU A 53 -8.16 -17.65 -2.29
CA GLU A 53 -7.63 -18.89 -2.89
C GLU A 53 -6.11 -18.86 -2.97
N LEU A 54 -5.53 -17.76 -3.46
CA LEU A 54 -4.08 -17.57 -3.54
C LEU A 54 -3.41 -17.67 -2.15
N ALA A 55 -4.08 -17.12 -1.13
CA ALA A 55 -3.63 -17.17 0.26
C ALA A 55 -3.60 -18.58 0.87
N ARG A 56 -4.21 -19.58 0.23
CA ARG A 56 -4.06 -20.99 0.64
C ARG A 56 -2.68 -21.58 0.30
N GLY A 57 -1.84 -20.84 -0.44
CA GLY A 57 -0.45 -21.20 -0.73
C GLY A 57 -0.30 -22.26 -1.81
N GLN A 58 0.89 -22.88 -1.90
CA GLN A 58 1.11 -23.99 -2.83
C GLN A 58 0.22 -25.19 -2.45
N SER A 59 -0.73 -25.54 -3.30
CA SER A 59 -1.59 -26.71 -3.10
C SER A 59 -2.17 -27.20 -4.42
N GLN A 60 -2.69 -28.42 -4.44
CA GLN A 60 -3.44 -28.98 -5.57
C GLN A 60 -4.67 -28.12 -5.92
N PHE A 61 -5.15 -27.32 -4.98
CA PHE A 61 -6.25 -26.38 -5.17
C PHE A 61 -5.86 -25.11 -5.95
N ASN A 62 -4.58 -24.79 -6.08
CA ASN A 62 -4.08 -23.60 -6.79
C ASN A 62 -3.44 -23.98 -8.13
N ILE A 63 -4.10 -24.92 -8.82
CA ILE A 63 -3.84 -25.32 -10.20
C ILE A 63 -5.04 -24.87 -11.03
N TYR A 64 -4.84 -23.91 -11.92
CA TYR A 64 -5.89 -23.29 -12.71
C TYR A 64 -5.80 -23.75 -14.17
N GLU A 65 -6.90 -24.24 -14.72
CA GLU A 65 -6.98 -24.56 -16.14
C GLU A 65 -7.15 -23.29 -16.96
N VAL A 66 -6.25 -23.08 -17.94
CA VAL A 66 -6.30 -21.90 -18.80
C VAL A 66 -7.27 -22.18 -19.96
N VAL A 67 -8.39 -21.48 -19.99
CA VAL A 67 -9.46 -21.73 -20.97
C VAL A 67 -9.60 -20.55 -21.92
N ASN A 68 -9.54 -20.83 -23.22
CA ASN A 68 -9.87 -19.85 -24.25
C ASN A 68 -11.35 -19.99 -24.65
N PRO A 69 -12.23 -19.06 -24.24
CA PRO A 69 -13.65 -19.09 -24.62
C PRO A 69 -13.87 -19.19 -26.14
N LYS A 70 -13.07 -18.48 -26.95
CA LYS A 70 -13.19 -18.50 -28.42
C LYS A 70 -12.87 -19.89 -28.99
N LYS A 71 -11.85 -20.58 -28.46
CA LYS A 71 -11.50 -21.95 -28.89
C LYS A 71 -12.52 -22.97 -28.38
N LYS A 72 -13.02 -22.81 -27.15
CA LYS A 72 -14.05 -23.68 -26.55
C LYS A 72 -15.36 -23.66 -27.35
N MET A 73 -15.76 -22.49 -27.86
CA MET A 73 -16.95 -22.38 -28.72
C MET A 73 -16.75 -23.02 -30.10
N LYS A 74 -15.54 -22.96 -30.67
CA LYS A 74 -15.24 -23.45 -32.03
C LYS A 74 -14.90 -24.93 -32.11
N LYS A 75 -14.27 -25.50 -31.07
CA LYS A 75 -13.73 -26.87 -31.08
C LYS A 75 -14.40 -27.73 -30.01
N LYS A 76 -15.25 -28.69 -30.40
CA LYS A 76 -15.94 -29.60 -29.47
C LYS A 76 -15.01 -30.47 -28.59
N LYS A 77 -13.78 -30.77 -29.04
CA LYS A 77 -12.78 -31.55 -28.28
C LYS A 77 -11.81 -30.69 -27.46
N TYR A 78 -11.97 -29.36 -27.46
CA TYR A 78 -11.09 -28.49 -26.71
C TYR A 78 -11.44 -28.54 -25.22
N VAL A 79 -10.44 -28.81 -24.38
CA VAL A 79 -10.58 -28.84 -22.91
C VAL A 79 -9.95 -27.58 -22.32
N ASN A 80 -8.63 -27.40 -22.48
CA ASN A 80 -7.88 -26.25 -21.99
C ASN A 80 -6.66 -25.97 -22.92
N SER A 81 -5.99 -24.84 -22.68
CA SER A 81 -4.74 -24.42 -23.35
C SER A 81 -3.51 -24.70 -22.46
N GLY A 82 -3.65 -25.53 -21.42
CA GLY A 82 -2.65 -25.76 -20.38
C GLY A 82 -3.15 -25.39 -18.99
N THR A 83 -2.26 -25.52 -17.99
CA THR A 83 -2.55 -25.21 -16.58
C THR A 83 -1.52 -24.22 -16.02
N VAL A 84 -1.96 -23.37 -15.09
CA VAL A 84 -1.11 -22.46 -14.32
C VAL A 84 -1.11 -22.92 -12.88
N THR A 85 0.08 -23.15 -12.32
CA THR A 85 0.24 -23.57 -10.92
C THR A 85 0.86 -22.44 -10.13
N LEU A 86 0.28 -22.11 -8.98
CA LEU A 86 0.85 -21.13 -8.06
C LEU A 86 2.10 -21.70 -7.39
N LEU A 87 3.26 -21.13 -7.72
CA LEU A 87 4.54 -21.56 -7.15
C LEU A 87 4.92 -20.84 -5.86
N SER A 88 4.45 -19.61 -5.62
CA SER A 88 4.75 -18.93 -4.36
C SER A 88 3.74 -17.83 -4.15
N PHE A 89 3.37 -17.64 -2.88
CA PHE A 89 2.52 -16.55 -2.46
C PHE A 89 2.95 -16.12 -1.06
N SER A 90 3.36 -14.86 -0.94
CA SER A 90 3.71 -14.24 0.33
C SER A 90 2.89 -12.96 0.49
N VAL A 91 2.46 -12.69 1.72
CA VAL A 91 1.76 -11.46 2.07
C VAL A 91 2.65 -10.72 3.05
N GLU A 92 3.17 -9.59 2.61
CA GLU A 92 3.96 -8.71 3.45
C GLU A 92 3.11 -7.51 3.86
N SER A 93 3.04 -7.24 5.15
CA SER A 93 2.44 -6.01 5.66
C SER A 93 3.48 -4.91 5.61
N GLU A 94 3.32 -3.96 4.70
CA GLU A 94 4.09 -2.71 4.75
C GLU A 94 3.50 -1.80 5.84
N SER A 95 4.31 -1.43 6.82
CA SER A 95 3.94 -0.42 7.81
C SER A 95 3.71 0.91 7.10
N THR A 96 2.52 1.46 7.26
CA THR A 96 2.20 2.77 6.69
C THR A 96 2.89 3.88 7.48
N PHE A 97 3.02 5.07 6.86
CA PHE A 97 3.48 6.26 7.59
C PHE A 97 2.67 6.50 8.87
N LEU A 98 1.36 6.22 8.84
CA LEU A 98 0.49 6.31 10.01
C LEU A 98 0.89 5.32 11.11
N ASP A 99 1.29 4.11 10.75
CA ASP A 99 1.73 3.11 11.74
C ASP A 99 3.05 3.53 12.41
N TYR A 100 3.92 4.25 11.70
CA TYR A 100 5.14 4.81 12.27
C TYR A 100 4.88 5.98 13.23
N ILE A 101 3.93 6.87 12.91
CA ILE A 101 3.60 8.00 13.81
C ILE A 101 2.76 7.56 15.01
N LYS A 102 1.95 6.49 14.88
CA LYS A 102 1.05 5.97 15.93
C LYS A 102 1.73 5.31 17.14
N GLY A 103 3.03 5.49 17.31
CA GLY A 103 3.78 5.09 18.50
C GLY A 103 5.04 5.92 18.73
N GLY A 104 5.15 7.06 18.04
CA GLY A 104 6.28 7.98 18.18
C GLY A 104 6.02 9.06 19.23
N ASN A 105 7.08 9.49 19.91
CA ASN A 105 7.02 10.69 20.76
C ASN A 105 7.31 11.92 19.88
N PHE A 106 6.43 12.92 19.92
CA PHE A 106 6.65 14.18 19.24
C PHE A 106 7.42 15.14 20.16
N LEU A 107 8.59 15.60 19.70
CA LEU A 107 9.40 16.60 20.41
C LEU A 107 9.13 17.99 19.84
N PHE A 108 8.80 18.94 20.71
CA PHE A 108 8.61 20.33 20.33
C PHE A 108 9.76 21.17 20.88
N ALA A 109 10.60 21.70 20.00
CA ALA A 109 11.64 22.66 20.37
C ALA A 109 11.15 24.07 20.01
N VAL A 110 11.01 24.94 21.03
CA VAL A 110 10.66 26.34 20.83
C VAL A 110 11.91 27.16 21.10
N LYS A 111 12.36 27.90 20.08
CA LYS A 111 13.44 28.87 20.25
C LYS A 111 12.87 30.11 20.94
N PHE A 112 13.30 30.39 22.16
CA PHE A 112 13.03 31.65 22.84
C PHE A 112 14.18 32.62 22.56
N SER A 113 13.92 33.64 21.74
CA SER A 113 14.86 34.76 21.59
C SER A 113 14.08 36.07 21.68
N GLY A 114 14.08 36.68 22.87
CA GLY A 114 13.42 37.97 23.14
C GLY A 114 12.66 38.00 24.47
N ASN A 115 12.53 39.18 25.07
CA ASN A 115 11.88 39.36 26.37
C ASN A 115 10.33 39.25 26.23
N PRO A 116 9.64 38.34 26.94
CA PRO A 116 8.20 38.12 26.81
C PRO A 116 7.33 39.27 27.36
N SER A 117 7.92 40.21 28.12
CA SER A 117 7.24 41.38 28.68
C SER A 117 7.27 42.60 27.75
N GLN A 118 7.99 42.56 26.64
CA GLN A 118 8.06 43.66 25.67
C GLN A 118 6.99 43.47 24.58
N SER A 119 6.16 44.48 24.35
CA SER A 119 5.06 44.44 23.35
C SER A 119 5.55 44.33 21.90
N THR A 120 6.82 44.66 21.63
CA THR A 120 7.50 44.49 20.34
C THR A 120 8.12 43.12 20.16
N SER A 121 8.14 42.28 21.20
CA SER A 121 8.69 40.93 21.15
C SER A 121 7.75 39.98 20.43
N LEU A 122 8.31 39.09 19.59
CA LEU A 122 7.55 38.01 18.99
C LEU A 122 7.02 37.00 20.05
N HIS A 123 7.58 37.04 21.27
CA HIS A 123 7.14 36.26 22.43
C HIS A 123 6.21 37.01 23.38
N TYR A 124 5.73 38.20 23.00
CA TYR A 124 4.82 38.97 23.85
C TYR A 124 3.59 38.12 24.21
N MET A 125 3.36 37.93 25.50
CA MET A 125 2.19 37.20 26.00
C MET A 125 1.06 38.19 26.28
N ASN A 126 0.27 38.49 25.24
CA ASN A 126 -0.92 39.30 25.40
C ASN A 126 -2.04 38.47 26.07
N PRO A 127 -2.69 38.95 27.15
CA PRO A 127 -3.78 38.24 27.82
C PRO A 127 -5.05 38.06 26.98
N TYR A 128 -5.19 38.79 25.86
CA TYR A 128 -6.36 38.74 24.98
C TYR A 128 -6.11 38.06 23.62
N GLN A 129 -4.85 37.91 23.20
CA GLN A 129 -4.51 37.37 21.88
C GLN A 129 -3.24 36.53 21.92
N MET A 130 -3.30 35.32 21.37
CA MET A 130 -2.11 34.48 21.22
C MET A 130 -1.11 35.09 20.25
N ASN A 131 0.17 35.02 20.60
CA ASN A 131 1.25 35.36 19.65
C ASN A 131 1.39 34.28 18.58
N ALA A 132 2.18 34.57 17.54
CA ALA A 132 2.35 33.69 16.39
C ALA A 132 2.92 32.30 16.78
N TYR A 133 3.76 32.23 17.82
CA TYR A 133 4.28 30.96 18.32
C TYR A 133 3.22 30.12 19.03
N ALA A 134 2.40 30.74 19.89
CA ALA A 134 1.31 30.08 20.57
C ALA A 134 0.24 29.59 19.58
N LEU A 135 -0.05 30.37 18.53
CA LEU A 135 -0.93 29.94 17.44
C LEU A 135 -0.36 28.76 16.66
N ALA A 136 0.93 28.79 16.31
CA ALA A 136 1.59 27.70 15.60
C ALA A 136 1.63 26.41 16.44
N LEU A 137 2.00 26.51 17.72
CA LEU A 137 1.97 25.37 18.65
C LEU A 137 0.57 24.81 18.83
N LYS A 138 -0.45 25.66 18.93
CA LYS A 138 -1.84 25.22 19.03
C LYS A 138 -2.28 24.49 17.76
N ALA A 139 -2.03 25.06 16.58
CA ALA A 139 -2.42 24.45 15.31
C ALA A 139 -1.72 23.09 15.08
N VAL A 140 -0.44 23.00 15.40
CA VAL A 140 0.32 21.74 15.28
C VAL A 140 -0.12 20.74 16.36
N GLY A 141 -0.34 21.19 17.59
CA GLY A 141 -0.84 20.37 18.70
C GLY A 141 -2.22 19.80 18.42
N GLU A 142 -3.13 20.58 17.84
CA GLU A 142 -4.48 20.12 17.48
C GLU A 142 -4.47 18.98 16.45
N ILE A 143 -3.48 18.96 15.56
CA ILE A 143 -3.32 17.90 14.55
C ILE A 143 -2.60 16.70 15.15
N ILE A 144 -1.54 16.92 15.93
CA ILE A 144 -0.63 15.87 16.42
C ILE A 144 -1.18 15.15 17.66
N GLN A 145 -2.03 15.78 18.47
CA GLN A 145 -2.62 15.18 19.67
C GLN A 145 -3.38 13.88 19.37
N ASP A 146 -3.98 13.76 18.18
CA ASP A 146 -4.72 12.56 17.75
C ASP A 146 -3.79 11.38 17.43
N TYR A 147 -2.49 11.62 17.34
CA TYR A 147 -1.46 10.63 17.01
C TYR A 147 -0.45 10.38 18.15
N ASP A 148 -0.47 11.18 19.21
CA ASP A 148 0.38 11.02 20.40
C ASP A 148 -0.32 10.14 21.44
N THR A 149 0.22 8.94 21.67
CA THR A 149 -0.32 7.98 22.65
C THR A 149 0.19 8.20 24.06
N LEU A 150 1.23 9.03 24.26
CA LEU A 150 1.87 9.24 25.56
C LEU A 150 1.66 10.64 26.14
N LEU A 151 1.01 11.56 25.42
CA LEU A 151 0.69 12.94 25.88
C LEU A 151 1.90 13.63 26.56
N LEU A 152 3.11 13.33 26.08
CA LEU A 152 4.35 13.72 26.75
C LEU A 152 5.11 14.71 25.88
N TYR A 153 4.72 15.98 26.03
CA TYR A 153 5.36 17.10 25.36
C TYR A 153 6.65 17.47 26.11
N TYR A 154 7.80 17.14 25.53
CA TYR A 154 9.09 17.64 26.02
C TYR A 154 9.34 19.03 25.45
N TYR A 155 9.43 20.03 26.32
CA TYR A 155 9.88 21.37 25.99
C TYR A 155 11.37 21.49 26.30
N PHE A 156 12.18 21.82 25.29
CA PHE A 156 13.60 22.12 25.46
C PHE A 156 13.84 23.62 25.28
N GLU A 157 14.45 24.24 26.28
CA GLU A 157 14.99 25.59 26.22
C GLU A 157 16.40 25.50 25.62
N LEU A 158 16.63 26.19 24.51
CA LEU A 158 17.93 26.26 23.86
C LEU A 158 18.54 27.64 24.13
N ASP A 159 19.29 27.74 25.22
CA ASP A 159 20.15 28.87 25.51
C ASP A 159 21.44 28.75 24.67
N PHE A 160 21.72 29.76 23.84
CA PHE A 160 23.02 29.95 23.19
C PHE A 160 23.64 31.26 23.66
#